data_AF-A0A851JSE9-F1
#
_entry.id   AF-A0A851JSE9-F1
#
_cell.length_a   1.000
_cell.length_b   1.000
_cell.length_c   1.000
_cell.angle_alpha   90.00
_cell.angle_beta   90.00
_cell.angle_gamma   90.00
#
_symmetry.space_group_name_H-M   'P 1'
#
loop_
_entity.id
_entity.type
_entity.pdbx_description
1 polymer ?
#
loop_
_entity_poly.entity_id
_entity_poly.type
_entity_poly.pdbx_seq_one_letter_code
_entity_poly.pdbx_strand_id
1 'polypeptide(L)'
;PKVRAHGKKVLTSFGEAIKNLDNLKGTYSKLSELHCDKLHVDPENFRLLGDILLILLASHCGRDFTPACHSAWQKLLGVAAHALAHKYH
;
A
#
# COMPACT_ATOMS: atom_id res chain seq x y z
N PRO A 1 1.17 19.91 -8.17
CA PRO A 1 -0.31 19.82 -8.31
C PRO A 1 -0.86 18.41 -8.61
N LYS A 2 -0.24 17.61 -9.50
CA LYS A 2 -0.73 16.24 -9.83
C LYS A 2 -0.27 15.17 -8.83
N VAL A 3 1.01 15.18 -8.44
CA VAL A 3 1.59 14.21 -7.50
C VAL A 3 0.89 14.24 -6.13
N ARG A 4 0.69 15.44 -5.56
CA ARG A 4 -0.02 15.60 -4.28
C ARG A 4 -1.46 15.06 -4.32
N ALA A 5 -2.17 15.31 -5.42
CA ALA A 5 -3.53 14.79 -5.60
C ALA A 5 -3.55 13.27 -5.71
N HIS A 6 -2.58 12.68 -6.41
CA HIS A 6 -2.45 11.23 -6.52
C HIS A 6 -2.06 10.60 -5.17
N GLY A 7 -1.10 11.19 -4.45
CA GLY A 7 -0.70 10.73 -3.12
C GLY A 7 -1.87 10.69 -2.14
N LYS A 8 -2.78 11.68 -2.20
CA LYS A 8 -4.03 11.64 -1.42
C LYS A 8 -4.86 10.40 -1.75
N LYS A 9 -5.05 10.05 -3.03
CA LYS A 9 -5.81 8.86 -3.44
C LYS A 9 -5.18 7.57 -2.90
N VAL A 10 -3.86 7.43 -3.01
CA VAL A 10 -3.10 6.28 -2.50
C VAL A 10 -3.24 6.14 -0.98
N LEU A 11 -3.07 7.22 -0.22
CA LEU A 11 -3.19 7.17 1.24
C LEU A 11 -4.65 6.95 1.68
N THR A 12 -5.63 7.47 0.94
CA THR A 12 -7.05 7.15 1.18
C THR A 12 -7.34 5.67 0.97
N SER A 13 -6.78 5.02 -0.06
CA SER A 13 -6.97 3.56 -0.25
C SER A 13 -6.29 2.72 0.84
N PHE A 14 -5.19 3.19 1.44
CA PHE A 14 -4.62 2.54 2.63
C PHE A 14 -5.54 2.66 3.84
N GLY A 15 -6.23 3.80 4.01
CA GLY A 15 -7.27 3.95 5.04
C GLY A 15 -8.40 2.92 4.89
N GLU A 16 -8.81 2.62 3.65
CA GLU A 16 -9.80 1.56 3.39
C GLU A 16 -9.25 0.16 3.67
N ALA A 17 -7.97 -0.10 3.41
CA ALA A 17 -7.33 -1.36 3.79
C ALA A 17 -7.33 -1.57 5.31
N ILE A 18 -7.01 -0.55 6.09
CA ILE A 18 -6.98 -0.62 7.56
C ILE A 18 -8.37 -0.93 8.14
N LYS A 19 -9.44 -0.47 7.49
CA LYS A 19 -10.82 -0.80 7.89
C LYS A 19 -11.25 -2.22 7.50
N ASN A 20 -10.52 -2.88 6.62
CA ASN A 20 -10.87 -4.17 6.02
C ASN A 20 -9.69 -5.16 6.05
N LEU A 21 -8.93 -5.19 7.15
CA LEU A 21 -7.69 -5.98 7.27
C LEU A 21 -7.89 -7.48 6.99
N ASP A 22 -9.06 -8.01 7.31
CA ASP A 22 -9.39 -9.44 7.10
C ASP A 22 -9.74 -9.78 5.65
N ASN A 23 -9.98 -8.77 4.79
CA ASN A 23 -10.44 -8.97 3.41
C ASN A 23 -9.74 -8.05 2.39
N LEU A 24 -8.42 -7.83 2.55
CA LEU A 24 -7.68 -6.93 1.67
C LEU A 24 -7.74 -7.31 0.18
N LYS A 25 -7.77 -8.61 -0.15
CA LYS A 25 -7.92 -9.09 -1.53
C LYS A 25 -9.25 -8.65 -2.15
N GLY A 26 -10.35 -8.80 -1.41
CA GLY A 26 -11.67 -8.34 -1.84
C GLY A 26 -11.71 -6.81 -1.96
N THR A 27 -11.20 -6.10 -0.95
CA THR A 27 -11.14 -4.63 -0.94
C THR A 27 -10.37 -4.07 -2.12
N TYR A 28 -9.27 -4.71 -2.53
CA TYR A 28 -8.41 -4.25 -3.63
C TYR A 28 -8.67 -4.91 -4.99
N SER A 29 -9.67 -5.78 -5.15
CA SER A 29 -9.90 -6.49 -6.43
C SER A 29 -10.01 -5.53 -7.63
N LYS A 30 -10.86 -4.50 -7.55
CA LYS A 30 -11.02 -3.51 -8.64
C LYS A 30 -9.76 -2.68 -8.86
N LEU A 31 -9.01 -2.43 -7.80
CA LEU A 31 -7.76 -1.66 -7.88
C LEU A 31 -6.65 -2.51 -8.51
N SER A 32 -6.59 -3.80 -8.21
CA SER A 32 -5.69 -4.77 -8.83
C SER A 32 -5.95 -4.87 -10.33
N GLU A 33 -7.21 -5.05 -10.75
CA GLU A 33 -7.63 -5.04 -12.17
C GLU A 33 -7.23 -3.74 -12.87
N LEU A 34 -7.46 -2.58 -12.24
CA LEU A 34 -7.06 -1.30 -12.81
C LEU A 34 -5.54 -1.22 -13.05
N HIS A 35 -4.75 -1.65 -12.06
CA HIS A 35 -3.29 -1.57 -12.17
C HIS A 35 -2.72 -2.58 -13.17
N CYS A 36 -3.33 -3.77 -13.29
CA CYS A 36 -2.97 -4.79 -14.26
C CYS A 36 -3.38 -4.39 -15.68
N ASP A 37 -4.69 -4.24 -15.92
CA ASP A 37 -5.26 -4.22 -17.28
C ASP A 37 -5.18 -2.85 -17.97
N LYS A 38 -5.04 -1.77 -17.19
CA LYS A 38 -5.06 -0.40 -17.71
C LYS A 38 -3.74 0.31 -17.51
N LEU A 39 -3.19 0.24 -16.30
CA LEU A 39 -1.97 0.96 -15.95
C LEU A 39 -0.69 0.16 -16.21
N HIS A 40 -0.79 -1.16 -16.35
CA HIS A 40 0.33 -2.07 -16.61
C HIS A 40 1.52 -1.86 -15.65
N VAL A 41 1.22 -1.68 -14.37
CA VAL A 41 2.24 -1.45 -13.34
C VAL A 41 2.90 -2.78 -12.99
N ASP A 42 4.23 -2.88 -13.06
CA ASP A 42 4.93 -4.09 -12.58
C ASP A 42 4.65 -4.30 -11.07
N PRO A 43 4.21 -5.51 -10.65
CA PRO A 43 3.96 -5.83 -9.24
C PRO A 43 5.11 -5.51 -8.28
N GLU A 44 6.36 -5.53 -8.73
CA GLU A 44 7.53 -5.14 -7.94
C GLU A 44 7.41 -3.70 -7.42
N ASN A 45 6.80 -2.80 -8.22
CA ASN A 45 6.66 -1.39 -7.85
C ASN A 45 5.75 -1.17 -6.64
N PHE A 46 4.84 -2.09 -6.33
CA PHE A 46 4.04 -2.00 -5.10
C PHE A 46 4.90 -2.20 -3.86
N ARG A 47 5.87 -3.12 -3.91
CA ARG A 47 6.81 -3.37 -2.81
C ARG A 47 7.75 -2.18 -2.64
N LEU A 48 8.30 -1.65 -3.73
CA LEU A 48 9.14 -0.44 -3.71
C LEU A 48 8.42 0.75 -3.07
N LEU A 49 7.16 0.99 -3.45
CA LEU A 49 6.37 2.06 -2.83
C LEU A 49 6.10 1.80 -1.34
N GLY A 50 5.83 0.54 -0.97
CA GLY A 50 5.70 0.13 0.44
C GLY A 50 6.94 0.47 1.26
N ASP A 51 8.12 0.10 0.79
CA ASP A 51 9.37 0.36 1.50
C ASP A 51 9.64 1.87 1.66
N ILE A 52 9.36 2.66 0.62
CA ILE A 52 9.46 4.13 0.70
C ILE A 52 8.48 4.69 1.74
N LEU A 53 7.24 4.20 1.79
CA LEU A 53 6.27 4.64 2.80
C LEU A 53 6.72 4.26 4.22
N LEU A 54 7.32 3.09 4.40
CA LEU A 54 7.84 2.64 5.69
C LEU A 54 8.97 3.56 6.19
N ILE A 55 9.90 3.92 5.29
CA ILE A 55 10.97 4.89 5.59
C ILE A 55 10.39 6.27 5.94
N LEU A 56 9.38 6.73 5.19
CA LEU A 56 8.71 8.00 5.45
C LEU A 56 8.01 8.02 6.81
N LEU A 57 7.32 6.94 7.19
CA LEU A 57 6.68 6.81 8.50
C LEU A 57 7.72 6.84 9.62
N ALA A 58 8.83 6.12 9.47
CA ALA A 58 9.94 6.15 10.43
C ALA A 58 10.52 7.56 10.58
N SER A 59 10.74 8.26 9.46
CA SER A 59 11.26 9.63 9.48
C SER A 59 10.28 10.65 10.10
N HIS A 60 8.96 10.47 9.91
CA HIS A 60 7.96 11.43 10.37
C HIS A 60 7.55 11.22 11.82
N CYS A 61 7.42 9.95 12.25
CA CYS A 61 7.04 9.59 13.61
C CYS A 61 8.24 9.50 14.57
N GLY A 62 9.47 9.41 14.06
CA GLY A 62 10.69 9.41 14.85
C GLY A 62 10.67 8.35 15.95
N ARG A 63 10.77 8.78 17.21
CA ARG A 63 10.81 7.88 18.38
C ARG A 63 9.50 7.10 18.59
N ASP A 64 8.38 7.60 18.07
CA ASP A 64 7.08 6.92 18.19
C ASP A 64 6.95 5.75 17.21
N PHE A 65 7.84 5.67 16.20
CA PHE A 65 7.91 4.53 15.29
C PHE A 65 8.71 3.37 15.91
N THR A 66 8.12 2.77 16.95
CA THR A 66 8.73 1.66 17.68
C THR A 66 8.95 0.43 16.79
N PRO A 67 9.82 -0.53 17.17
CA PRO A 67 10.01 -1.78 16.41
C PRO A 67 8.72 -2.57 16.17
N ALA A 68 7.78 -2.52 17.13
CA ALA A 68 6.46 -3.13 16.98
C ALA A 68 5.62 -2.41 15.92
N CYS A 69 5.64 -1.06 15.91
CA CYS A 69 4.99 -0.24 14.90
C CYS A 69 5.58 -0.52 13.50
N HIS A 70 6.91 -0.54 13.39
CA HIS A 70 7.61 -0.91 12.15
C HIS A 70 7.14 -2.26 11.62
N SER A 71 7.14 -3.28 12.48
CA SER A 71 6.77 -4.65 12.09
C SER A 71 5.30 -4.73 11.62
N ALA A 72 4.40 -4.01 12.30
CA ALA A 72 2.99 -3.96 11.93
C ALA A 72 2.78 -3.28 10.57
N TRP A 73 3.42 -2.14 10.33
CA TRP A 73 3.34 -1.42 9.05
C TRP A 73 4.00 -2.21 7.91
N GLN A 74 5.17 -2.80 8.14
CA GLN A 74 5.83 -3.65 7.14
C GLN A 74 4.92 -4.82 6.73
N LYS A 75 4.25 -5.47 7.69
CA LYS A 75 3.28 -6.54 7.40
C LYS A 75 2.09 -6.02 6.60
N LEU A 76 1.49 -4.91 7.01
CA LEU A 76 0.35 -4.30 6.30
C LEU A 76 0.71 -3.96 4.84
N LEU A 77 1.84 -3.28 4.63
CA LEU A 77 2.31 -2.87 3.30
C LEU A 77 2.61 -4.08 2.42
N GLY A 78 3.19 -5.15 2.99
CA GLY A 78 3.42 -6.41 2.28
C GLY A 78 2.12 -7.09 1.84
N VAL A 79 1.13 -7.19 2.72
CA VAL A 79 -0.18 -7.78 2.37
C VAL A 79 -0.94 -6.92 1.37
N ALA A 80 -0.87 -5.59 1.49
CA ALA A 80 -1.45 -4.66 0.52
C ALA A 80 -0.83 -4.83 -0.88
N ALA A 81 0.50 -4.91 -0.98
CA ALA A 81 1.20 -5.16 -2.23
C ALA A 81 0.79 -6.52 -2.84
N HIS A 82 0.71 -7.57 -2.02
CA HIS A 82 0.24 -8.88 -2.47
C HIS A 82 -1.21 -8.85 -2.97
N ALA A 83 -2.11 -8.13 -2.30
CA ALA A 83 -3.50 -7.97 -2.72
C ALA A 83 -3.62 -7.18 -4.04
N LEU A 84 -2.79 -6.15 -4.25
CA LEU A 84 -2.75 -5.39 -5.51
C LEU A 84 -2.18 -6.19 -6.68
N ALA A 85 -1.26 -7.12 -6.42
CA ALA A 85 -0.71 -8.02 -7.42
C ALA A 85 -1.63 -9.22 -7.74
N HIS A 86 -2.75 -9.39 -7.03
CA HIS A 86 -3.51 -10.64 -7.05
C HIS A 86 -4.09 -10.98 -8.43
N LYS A 87 -4.49 -9.99 -9.25
CA LYS A 87 -5.13 -10.20 -10.56
C LYS A 87 -4.16 -10.27 -11.74
N TYR A 88 -2.86 -10.24 -11.49
CA TYR A 88 -1.83 -10.34 -12.54
C TYR A 88 -1.64 -11.78 -13.04
N HIS A 89 -2.26 -12.75 -12.35
CA HIS A 89 -2.25 -14.19 -12.63
C HIS A 89 -3.67 -14.74 -12.49
#